data_AF-D4DQX4-F1
#
_entry.id   AF-D4DQX4-F1
#
_cell.length_a   1.000
_cell.length_b   1.000
_cell.length_c   1.000
_cell.angle_alpha   90.00
_cell.angle_beta   90.00
_cell.angle_gamma   90.00
#
_symmetry.space_group_name_H-M   'P 1'
#
loop_
_entity.id
_entity.type
_entity.pdbx_description
1 polymer ?
#
loop_
_entity_poly.entity_id
_entity_poly.type
_entity_poly.pdbx_seq_one_letter_code
_entity_poly.pdbx_strand_id
1 'polypeptide(L)'
;MPLMVAARITSRPEYYGLYTPDYAPWLVGNFVINRFPAEIGSSETAWDNVVYGSPHLGYVSAANQFIRTAKPERAVFTSYTAFGGKADESRRMLLHAPSEELLPYAAHDLLQAYGNRFFGHVEQIDLTVRGHGMSIPHPGYLNRPQLLQLRRHNSPLLFAHSDLSGYSVFEEAVYWGVEAAKKHCRPSEKP
;
A
#
# COMPACT_ATOMS: atom_id res chain seq x y z
N MET A 1 -10.59 -2.96 10.15
CA MET A 1 -10.41 -4.19 9.33
C MET A 1 -10.83 -3.91 7.90
N PRO A 2 -10.15 -4.44 6.86
CA PRO A 2 -10.54 -4.23 5.45
C PRO A 2 -11.97 -4.70 5.14
N LEU A 3 -12.69 -3.99 4.28
CA LEU A 3 -14.11 -4.28 4.00
C LEU A 3 -14.33 -5.65 3.36
N MET A 4 -13.39 -6.11 2.54
CA MET A 4 -13.45 -7.47 1.98
C MET A 4 -13.39 -8.58 3.04
N VAL A 5 -12.73 -8.33 4.18
CA VAL A 5 -12.66 -9.31 5.27
C VAL A 5 -13.95 -9.20 6.10
N ALA A 6 -14.40 -7.97 6.38
CA ALA A 6 -15.67 -7.72 7.04
C ALA A 6 -16.83 -8.46 6.35
N ALA A 7 -16.96 -8.30 5.03
CA ALA A 7 -18.02 -8.93 4.23
C ALA A 7 -18.06 -10.46 4.34
N ARG A 8 -16.94 -11.11 4.67
CA ARG A 8 -16.85 -12.58 4.78
C ARG A 8 -17.15 -13.11 6.19
N ILE A 9 -16.92 -12.30 7.22
CA ILE A 9 -17.06 -12.75 8.61
C ILE A 9 -18.35 -12.26 9.27
N THR A 10 -18.99 -11.22 8.73
CA THR A 10 -20.25 -10.70 9.24
C THR A 10 -21.43 -11.50 8.71
N SER A 11 -22.37 -11.87 9.57
CA SER A 11 -23.67 -12.38 9.15
C SER A 11 -24.47 -11.28 8.41
N ARG A 12 -25.07 -11.60 7.26
CA ARG A 12 -25.86 -10.66 6.43
C ARG A 12 -25.07 -9.38 6.08
N PRO A 13 -23.93 -9.47 5.37
CA PRO A 13 -23.11 -8.31 5.02
C PRO A 13 -23.89 -7.19 4.30
N GLU A 14 -24.90 -7.56 3.50
CA GLU A 14 -25.80 -6.66 2.79
C GLU A 14 -26.62 -5.75 3.71
N TYR A 15 -26.95 -6.20 4.93
CA TYR A 15 -27.65 -5.38 5.93
C TYR A 15 -26.83 -4.14 6.32
N TYR A 16 -25.51 -4.30 6.37
CA TYR A 16 -24.56 -3.23 6.69
C TYR A 16 -24.17 -2.40 5.46
N GLY A 17 -24.50 -2.84 4.25
CA GLY A 17 -23.96 -2.25 3.02
C GLY A 17 -22.51 -2.67 2.73
N LEU A 18 -22.04 -3.78 3.32
CA LEU A 18 -20.72 -4.33 3.01
C LEU A 18 -20.72 -4.89 1.58
N TYR A 19 -19.66 -4.57 0.86
CA TYR A 19 -19.36 -5.09 -0.47
C TYR A 19 -17.86 -5.37 -0.56
N THR A 20 -17.45 -6.11 -1.59
CA THR A 20 -16.03 -6.41 -1.84
C THR A 20 -15.50 -5.45 -2.91
N PRO A 21 -14.74 -4.40 -2.56
CA PRO A 21 -14.05 -3.60 -3.57
C PRO A 21 -12.89 -4.39 -4.19
N ASP A 22 -12.43 -3.94 -5.36
CA ASP A 22 -11.16 -4.40 -5.92
C ASP A 22 -10.01 -3.88 -5.06
N TYR A 23 -8.98 -4.71 -4.83
CA TYR A 23 -7.78 -4.32 -4.11
C TYR A 23 -6.55 -4.47 -5.00
N ALA A 24 -5.71 -3.45 -5.04
CA ALA A 24 -4.44 -3.48 -5.74
C ALA A 24 -3.45 -4.41 -5.00
N PRO A 25 -2.91 -5.43 -5.68
CA PRO A 25 -1.85 -6.27 -5.13
C PRO A 25 -0.48 -5.63 -5.43
N TRP A 26 0.37 -5.52 -4.41
CA TRP A 26 1.68 -4.88 -4.51
C TRP A 26 2.80 -5.80 -4.06
N LEU A 27 3.98 -5.60 -4.64
CA LEU A 27 5.24 -6.16 -4.20
C LEU A 27 6.12 -5.03 -3.66
N VAL A 28 6.67 -5.23 -2.48
CA VAL A 28 7.63 -4.31 -1.85
C VAL A 28 8.98 -5.01 -1.79
N GLY A 29 10.02 -4.39 -2.35
CA GLY A 29 11.38 -4.89 -2.26
C GLY A 29 12.21 -3.99 -1.36
N ASN A 30 12.76 -4.53 -0.27
CA ASN A 30 13.73 -3.82 0.57
C ASN A 30 15.14 -4.32 0.23
N PHE A 31 15.98 -3.41 -0.27
CA PHE A 31 17.36 -3.68 -0.64
C PHE A 31 18.26 -3.01 0.39
N VAL A 32 18.87 -3.80 1.26
CA VAL A 32 19.89 -3.31 2.20
C VAL A 32 21.15 -3.06 1.40
N ILE A 33 21.56 -1.80 1.30
CA ILE A 33 22.77 -1.39 0.57
C ILE A 33 23.92 -1.08 1.53
N ASN A 34 25.13 -1.46 1.14
CA ASN A 34 26.37 -1.24 1.90
C ASN A 34 27.21 -0.04 1.45
N ARG A 35 26.78 0.58 0.37
CA ARG A 35 27.27 1.86 -0.12
C ARG A 35 26.27 2.38 -1.14
N PHE A 36 26.15 3.69 -1.24
CA PHE A 36 25.29 4.28 -2.25
C PHE A 36 25.84 4.04 -3.65
N PRO A 37 24.99 3.68 -4.64
CA PRO A 37 25.40 3.67 -6.04
C PRO A 37 25.71 5.10 -6.52
N ALA A 38 26.54 5.19 -7.56
CA ALA A 38 26.78 6.46 -8.24
C ALA A 38 25.52 6.87 -9.02
N GLU A 39 25.10 8.11 -8.82
CA GLU A 39 23.97 8.72 -9.51
C GLU A 39 24.30 9.02 -10.98
N ILE A 40 23.26 9.17 -11.81
CA ILE A 40 23.42 9.46 -13.24
C ILE A 40 23.54 10.98 -13.46
N GLY A 41 24.59 11.39 -14.16
CA GLY A 41 24.78 12.81 -14.50
C GLY A 41 25.04 13.64 -13.24
N SER A 42 24.24 14.68 -13.03
CA SER A 42 24.33 15.59 -11.88
C SER A 42 23.19 15.41 -10.89
N SER A 43 22.46 14.28 -10.92
CA SER A 43 21.40 14.03 -9.94
C SER A 43 21.97 13.64 -8.58
N GLU A 44 21.15 13.83 -7.55
CA GLU A 44 21.39 13.29 -6.22
C GLU A 44 20.26 12.31 -5.88
N THR A 45 20.55 11.34 -5.01
CA THR A 45 19.55 10.41 -4.50
C THR A 45 18.47 11.20 -3.75
N ALA A 46 17.26 11.25 -4.29
CA ALA A 46 16.13 11.86 -3.60
C ALA A 46 15.60 10.92 -2.50
N TRP A 47 14.75 11.46 -1.63
CA TRP A 47 14.00 10.58 -0.72
C TRP A 47 13.07 9.66 -1.52
N ASP A 48 12.36 10.18 -2.51
CA ASP A 48 11.46 9.45 -3.41
C ASP A 48 11.97 9.57 -4.85
N ASN A 49 12.15 8.44 -5.53
CA ASN A 49 12.80 8.34 -6.83
C ASN A 49 11.90 7.58 -7.80
N VAL A 50 11.39 8.27 -8.81
CA VAL A 50 10.48 7.72 -9.81
C VAL A 50 11.18 7.70 -11.17
N VAL A 51 11.18 6.52 -11.82
CA VAL A 51 11.75 6.36 -13.16
C VAL A 51 10.68 6.68 -14.20
N TYR A 52 10.94 7.69 -15.04
CA TYR A 52 10.01 8.08 -16.09
C TYR A 52 9.72 6.94 -17.06
N GLY A 53 8.45 6.68 -17.34
CA GLY A 53 8.00 5.60 -18.24
C GLY A 53 8.01 4.20 -17.62
N SER A 54 8.42 4.07 -16.35
CA SER A 54 8.29 2.80 -15.64
C SER A 54 6.81 2.48 -15.34
N PRO A 55 6.40 1.20 -15.41
CA PRO A 55 5.09 0.76 -14.94
C PRO A 55 5.00 0.62 -13.40
N HIS A 56 6.08 0.91 -12.68
CA HIS A 56 6.18 0.77 -11.22
C HIS A 56 6.15 2.13 -10.52
N LEU A 57 6.12 2.12 -9.18
CA LEU A 57 5.94 3.33 -8.36
C LEU A 57 7.27 3.96 -7.92
N GLY A 58 8.42 3.45 -8.37
CA GLY A 58 9.72 3.94 -7.94
C GLY A 58 10.26 3.25 -6.68
N TYR A 59 11.22 3.93 -6.05
CA TYR A 59 11.83 3.51 -4.80
C TYR A 59 12.15 4.70 -3.90
N VAL A 60 12.09 4.46 -2.59
CA VAL A 60 12.47 5.44 -1.58
C VAL A 60 13.80 5.07 -0.92
N SER A 61 14.57 6.08 -0.56
CA SER A 61 15.77 5.92 0.25
C SER A 61 15.43 6.17 1.73
N ALA A 62 15.50 5.13 2.56
CA ALA A 62 15.27 5.24 4.01
C ALA A 62 16.34 6.07 4.73
N ALA A 63 17.42 6.45 4.04
CA ALA A 63 18.44 7.32 4.60
C ALA A 63 17.93 8.73 4.93
N ASN A 64 16.79 9.14 4.35
CA ASN A 64 16.12 10.39 4.68
C ASN A 64 15.68 10.50 6.16
N GLN A 65 15.59 9.37 6.88
CA GLN A 65 15.26 9.34 8.31
C GLN A 65 16.41 9.82 9.21
N PHE A 66 17.64 9.90 8.68
CA PHE A 66 18.79 10.37 9.46
C PHE A 66 18.93 11.90 9.35
N ILE A 67 19.02 12.56 10.51
CA ILE A 67 19.31 13.99 10.60
C ILE A 67 20.82 14.21 10.49
N ARG A 68 21.38 14.07 9.28
CA ARG A 68 22.79 14.31 8.98
C ARG A 68 23.00 14.70 7.52
N THR A 69 24.08 15.41 7.23
CA THR A 69 24.44 15.83 5.87
C THR A 69 25.09 14.72 5.05
N ALA A 70 25.90 13.86 5.69
CA ALA A 70 26.60 12.78 5.01
C ALA A 70 25.73 11.54 4.82
N LYS A 71 25.86 10.88 3.67
CA LYS A 71 25.22 9.59 3.39
C LYS A 71 25.68 8.53 4.41
N PRO A 72 24.77 7.71 4.97
CA PRO A 72 25.15 6.53 5.73
C PRO A 72 26.11 5.61 4.98
N GLU A 73 26.89 4.81 5.71
CA GLU A 73 27.52 3.63 5.12
C GLU A 73 26.49 2.60 4.66
N ARG A 74 25.43 2.40 5.45
CA ARG A 74 24.33 1.48 5.16
C ARG A 74 22.97 2.16 5.12
N ALA A 75 22.16 1.81 4.13
CA ALA A 75 20.80 2.30 3.97
C ALA A 75 19.90 1.20 3.40
N VAL A 76 18.59 1.45 3.40
CA VAL A 76 17.62 0.60 2.72
C VAL A 76 17.00 1.40 1.58
N PHE A 77 17.04 0.83 0.38
CA PHE A 77 16.21 1.29 -0.72
C PHE A 77 14.97 0.40 -0.77
N THR A 78 13.79 1.01 -0.66
CA THR A 78 12.51 0.30 -0.68
C THR A 78 11.79 0.61 -1.98
N SER A 79 11.66 -0.39 -2.86
CA SER A 79 10.92 -0.29 -4.11
C SER A 79 9.46 -0.70 -3.95
N TYR A 80 8.60 -0.08 -4.76
CA TYR A 80 7.17 -0.35 -4.78
C TYR A 80 6.71 -0.71 -6.18
N THR A 81 6.25 -1.95 -6.34
CA THR A 81 5.73 -2.45 -7.61
C THR A 81 4.23 -2.67 -7.47
N ALA A 82 3.45 -1.83 -8.15
CA ALA A 82 2.03 -2.06 -8.38
C ALA A 82 1.83 -2.84 -9.68
N PHE A 83 1.04 -3.90 -9.63
CA PHE A 83 0.71 -4.68 -10.82
C PHE A 83 -0.57 -4.14 -11.44
N GLY A 84 -0.47 -3.70 -12.70
CA GLY A 84 -1.63 -3.31 -13.49
C GLY A 84 -2.50 -4.51 -13.91
N GLY A 85 -3.52 -4.23 -14.71
CA GLY A 85 -4.44 -5.25 -15.22
C GLY A 85 -5.48 -5.68 -14.19
N LYS A 86 -5.90 -6.95 -14.27
CA LYS A 86 -6.92 -7.48 -13.35
C LYS A 86 -6.31 -7.82 -12.00
N ALA A 87 -6.83 -7.20 -10.94
CA ALA A 87 -6.35 -7.35 -9.58
C ALA A 87 -6.25 -8.81 -9.12
N ASP A 88 -7.26 -9.63 -9.44
CA ASP A 88 -7.29 -11.05 -9.04
C ASP A 88 -6.18 -11.88 -9.67
N GLU A 89 -5.89 -11.66 -10.97
CA GLU A 89 -4.83 -12.37 -11.69
C GLU A 89 -3.45 -12.02 -11.10
N SER A 90 -3.19 -10.73 -10.92
CA SER A 90 -1.96 -10.21 -10.32
C SER A 90 -1.77 -10.68 -8.87
N ARG A 91 -2.84 -10.71 -8.07
CA ARG A 91 -2.83 -11.25 -6.71
C ARG A 91 -2.44 -12.72 -6.71
N ARG A 92 -3.03 -13.53 -7.60
CA ARG A 92 -2.74 -14.96 -7.70
C ARG A 92 -1.29 -15.21 -8.07
N MET A 93 -0.77 -14.48 -9.05
CA MET A 93 0.64 -14.56 -9.45
C MET A 93 1.56 -14.24 -8.26
N LEU A 94 1.33 -13.12 -7.58
CA LEU A 94 2.16 -12.72 -6.43
C LEU A 94 2.14 -13.71 -5.26
N LEU A 95 1.01 -14.38 -5.01
CA LEU A 95 0.89 -15.32 -3.89
C LEU A 95 1.56 -16.68 -4.16
N HIS A 96 1.84 -17.01 -5.42
CA HIS A 96 2.34 -18.33 -5.81
C HIS A 96 3.73 -18.28 -6.45
N ALA A 97 4.17 -17.12 -6.96
CA ALA A 97 5.48 -16.98 -7.57
C ALA A 97 6.60 -17.15 -6.52
N PRO A 98 7.68 -17.88 -6.84
CA PRO A 98 8.87 -17.93 -6.01
C PRO A 98 9.59 -16.58 -5.98
N SER A 99 10.39 -16.32 -4.95
CA SER A 99 11.10 -15.05 -4.76
C SER A 99 11.97 -14.65 -5.95
N GLU A 100 12.57 -15.62 -6.62
CA GLU A 100 13.44 -15.46 -7.78
C GLU A 100 12.69 -14.88 -8.98
N GLU A 101 11.41 -15.25 -9.15
CA GLU A 101 10.54 -14.70 -10.18
C GLU A 101 10.01 -13.31 -9.80
N LEU A 102 9.90 -13.01 -8.50
CA LEU A 102 9.46 -11.71 -8.00
C LEU A 102 10.58 -10.65 -8.02
N LEU A 103 11.83 -11.06 -7.85
CA LEU A 103 12.97 -10.16 -7.76
C LEU A 103 13.11 -9.21 -8.97
N PRO A 104 12.98 -9.65 -10.23
CA PRO A 104 13.05 -8.75 -11.39
C PRO A 104 12.02 -7.62 -11.34
N TYR A 105 10.81 -7.87 -10.83
CA TYR A 105 9.78 -6.84 -10.67
C TYR A 105 10.16 -5.85 -9.57
N ALA A 106 10.62 -6.34 -8.42
CA ALA A 106 11.03 -5.50 -7.30
C ALA A 106 12.27 -4.65 -7.64
N ALA A 107 13.20 -5.18 -8.43
CA ALA A 107 14.45 -4.51 -8.78
C ALA A 107 14.33 -3.61 -10.02
N HIS A 108 13.22 -3.65 -10.76
CA HIS A 108 13.10 -3.02 -12.09
C HIS A 108 13.56 -1.57 -12.12
N ASP A 109 13.01 -0.71 -11.26
CA ASP A 109 13.33 0.72 -11.24
C ASP A 109 14.76 0.99 -10.75
N LEU A 110 15.25 0.17 -9.82
CA LEU A 110 16.64 0.25 -9.35
C LEU A 110 17.62 -0.13 -10.47
N LEU A 111 17.27 -1.12 -11.29
CA LEU A 111 18.08 -1.53 -12.44
C LEU A 111 18.00 -0.54 -13.59
N GLN A 112 16.86 0.12 -13.80
CA GLN A 112 16.75 1.25 -14.72
C GLN A 112 17.63 2.42 -14.27
N ALA A 113 17.62 2.75 -12.98
CA ALA A 113 18.37 3.88 -12.42
C ALA A 113 19.89 3.62 -12.33
N TYR A 114 20.31 2.39 -12.02
CA TYR A 114 21.70 2.11 -11.67
C TYR A 114 22.36 1.01 -12.52
N GLY A 115 21.59 0.28 -13.32
CA GLY A 115 22.05 -0.88 -14.08
C GLY A 115 22.37 -2.11 -13.19
N ASN A 116 22.80 -3.20 -13.83
CA ASN A 116 23.09 -4.48 -13.15
C ASN A 116 24.15 -4.37 -12.04
N ARG A 117 25.03 -3.36 -12.10
CA ARG A 117 26.03 -3.09 -11.05
C ARG A 117 25.38 -2.81 -9.69
N PHE A 118 24.10 -2.41 -9.65
CA PHE A 118 23.34 -2.16 -8.42
C PHE A 118 23.44 -3.32 -7.43
N PHE A 119 23.34 -4.57 -7.89
CA PHE A 119 23.42 -5.73 -7.00
C PHE A 119 24.76 -5.85 -6.27
N GLY A 120 25.85 -5.28 -6.79
CA GLY A 120 27.13 -5.21 -6.09
C GLY A 120 27.12 -4.30 -4.85
N HIS A 121 26.09 -3.47 -4.70
CA HIS A 121 25.86 -2.61 -3.54
C HIS A 121 24.95 -3.27 -2.49
N VAL A 122 24.28 -4.38 -2.82
CA VAL A 122 23.21 -4.97 -2.01
C VAL A 122 23.76 -6.11 -1.15
N GLU A 123 23.53 -6.03 0.16
CA GLU A 123 23.87 -7.09 1.13
C GLU A 123 22.72 -8.06 1.34
N GLN A 124 21.49 -7.57 1.33
CA GLN A 124 20.29 -8.35 1.62
C GLN A 124 19.10 -7.80 0.84
N ILE A 125 18.19 -8.70 0.46
CA ILE A 125 16.93 -8.37 -0.20
C ILE A 125 15.80 -9.04 0.55
N ASP A 126 14.83 -8.25 1.00
CA ASP A 126 13.58 -8.76 1.58
C ASP A 126 12.41 -8.39 0.68
N LEU A 127 11.71 -9.40 0.17
CA LEU A 127 10.52 -9.22 -0.65
C LEU A 127 9.26 -9.44 0.20
N THR A 128 8.35 -8.48 0.17
CA THR A 128 7.05 -8.57 0.84
C THR A 128 5.92 -8.47 -0.17
N VAL A 129 5.11 -9.53 -0.24
CA VAL A 129 3.89 -9.56 -1.04
C VAL A 129 2.72 -9.01 -0.23
N ARG A 130 2.01 -8.04 -0.80
CA ARG A 130 0.75 -7.50 -0.30
C ARG A 130 -0.34 -7.76 -1.33
N GLY A 131 -0.95 -8.95 -1.29
CA GLY A 131 -1.97 -9.36 -2.27
C GLY A 131 -3.29 -8.57 -2.25
N HIS A 132 -3.43 -7.61 -1.34
CA HIS A 132 -4.61 -6.75 -1.18
C HIS A 132 -4.18 -5.49 -0.40
N GLY A 133 -3.25 -4.74 -0.99
CA GLY A 133 -2.60 -3.61 -0.35
C GLY A 133 -3.55 -2.43 -0.14
N MET A 134 -4.26 -2.01 -1.19
CA MET A 134 -5.14 -0.84 -1.15
C MET A 134 -6.42 -1.07 -1.95
N SER A 135 -7.56 -0.55 -1.47
CA SER A 135 -8.79 -0.51 -2.26
C SER A 135 -8.61 0.38 -3.49
N ILE A 136 -9.15 -0.04 -4.64
CA ILE A 136 -9.14 0.71 -5.90
C ILE A 136 -10.46 1.46 -6.04
N PRO A 137 -10.49 2.80 -5.88
CA PRO A 137 -11.70 3.57 -6.13
C PRO A 137 -11.97 3.65 -7.64
N HIS A 138 -13.23 3.39 -8.02
CA HIS A 138 -13.71 3.56 -9.39
C HIS A 138 -14.54 4.86 -9.50
N PRO A 139 -14.71 5.45 -10.69
CA PRO A 139 -15.64 6.56 -10.88
C PRO A 139 -17.01 6.27 -10.25
N GLY A 140 -17.55 7.27 -9.53
CA GLY A 140 -18.80 7.13 -8.78
C GLY A 140 -18.66 6.51 -7.38
N TYR A 141 -17.45 6.12 -6.98
CA TYR A 141 -17.15 5.50 -5.68
C TYR A 141 -17.78 6.24 -4.48
N LEU A 142 -17.59 7.56 -4.38
CA LEU A 142 -18.08 8.37 -3.24
C LEU A 142 -19.61 8.38 -3.11
N ASN A 143 -20.32 8.11 -4.21
CA ASN A 143 -21.78 8.11 -4.30
C ASN A 143 -22.38 6.70 -4.32
N ARG A 144 -21.57 5.64 -4.13
CA ARG A 144 -22.06 4.26 -4.13
C ARG A 144 -23.09 4.05 -3.01
N PRO A 145 -24.32 3.56 -3.31
CA PRO A 145 -25.35 3.36 -2.30
C PRO A 145 -24.91 2.49 -1.13
N GLN A 146 -24.19 1.40 -1.41
CA GLN A 146 -23.67 0.48 -0.39
C GLN A 146 -22.67 1.18 0.55
N LEU A 147 -21.77 2.00 0.00
CA LEU A 147 -20.80 2.76 0.80
C LEU A 147 -21.51 3.80 1.67
N LEU A 148 -22.50 4.51 1.12
CA LEU A 148 -23.29 5.49 1.87
C LEU A 148 -24.11 4.83 2.99
N GLN A 149 -24.69 3.65 2.72
CA GLN A 149 -25.36 2.82 3.73
C GLN A 149 -24.39 2.43 4.84
N LEU A 150 -23.20 1.92 4.49
CA LEU A 150 -22.18 1.50 5.45
C LEU A 150 -21.70 2.65 6.34
N ARG A 151 -21.41 3.82 5.76
CA ARG A 151 -21.00 5.04 6.50
C ARG A 151 -22.08 5.49 7.49
N ARG A 152 -23.36 5.41 7.10
CA ARG A 152 -24.52 5.85 7.89
C ARG A 152 -25.03 4.78 8.85
N HIS A 153 -24.59 3.53 8.71
CA HIS A 153 -25.07 2.43 9.53
C HIS A 153 -24.85 2.73 11.03
N ASN A 154 -25.87 2.41 11.82
CA ASN A 154 -25.89 2.61 13.26
C ASN A 154 -26.45 1.37 13.93
N SER A 155 -25.57 0.53 14.44
CA SER A 155 -25.89 -0.70 15.17
C SER A 155 -24.77 -1.00 16.17
N PRO A 156 -24.92 -2.04 17.02
CA PRO A 156 -23.86 -2.44 17.94
C PRO A 156 -22.53 -2.81 17.26
N LEU A 157 -22.56 -3.16 15.96
CA LEU A 157 -21.37 -3.43 15.17
C LEU A 157 -21.04 -2.24 14.27
N LEU A 158 -19.87 -1.64 14.50
CA LEU A 158 -19.39 -0.48 13.75
C LEU A 158 -18.16 -0.84 12.90
N PHE A 159 -18.02 -0.17 11.76
CA PHE A 159 -16.91 -0.38 10.83
C PHE A 159 -16.01 0.85 10.78
N ALA A 160 -14.71 0.63 10.93
CA ALA A 160 -13.67 1.65 10.84
C ALA A 160 -12.51 1.13 9.98
N HIS A 161 -12.32 1.78 8.83
CA HIS A 161 -11.25 1.50 7.87
C HIS A 161 -11.13 2.64 6.84
N SER A 162 -9.94 2.83 6.28
CA SER A 162 -9.69 3.82 5.21
C SER A 162 -10.50 3.56 3.93
N ASP A 163 -10.91 2.31 3.70
CA ASP A 163 -11.86 1.93 2.66
C ASP A 163 -13.23 2.58 2.83
N LEU A 164 -13.57 3.19 3.98
CA LEU A 164 -14.77 4.01 4.04
C LEU A 164 -14.58 5.36 3.35
N SER A 165 -13.35 5.82 3.09
CA SER A 165 -13.05 7.05 2.34
C SER A 165 -12.65 6.81 0.89
N GLY A 166 -12.15 5.62 0.58
CA GLY A 166 -11.64 5.29 -0.77
C GLY A 166 -10.20 5.72 -1.00
N TYR A 167 -9.54 6.20 0.05
CA TYR A 167 -8.13 6.57 0.07
C TYR A 167 -7.46 5.75 1.15
N SER A 168 -6.46 4.95 0.78
CA SER A 168 -5.78 4.05 1.70
C SER A 168 -4.65 4.77 2.44
N VAL A 169 -5.01 5.84 3.15
CA VAL A 169 -4.08 6.63 3.96
C VAL A 169 -4.41 6.49 5.45
N PHE A 170 -3.40 6.70 6.29
CA PHE A 170 -3.50 6.48 7.73
C PHE A 170 -4.54 7.41 8.37
N GLU A 171 -4.57 8.67 7.95
CA GLU A 171 -5.46 9.71 8.46
C GLU A 171 -6.93 9.32 8.30
N GLU A 172 -7.29 8.72 7.17
CA GLU A 172 -8.66 8.26 6.92
C GLU A 172 -9.01 7.05 7.80
N ALA A 173 -8.07 6.12 8.01
CA ALA A 173 -8.29 5.02 8.94
C ALA A 173 -8.51 5.53 10.38
N VAL A 174 -7.74 6.53 10.81
CA VAL A 174 -7.90 7.19 12.11
C VAL A 174 -9.23 7.91 12.20
N TYR A 175 -9.59 8.70 11.17
CA TYR A 175 -10.86 9.43 11.11
C TYR A 175 -12.05 8.48 11.34
N TRP A 176 -12.12 7.37 10.61
CA TRP A 176 -13.21 6.41 10.79
C TRP A 176 -13.18 5.68 12.12
N GLY A 177 -11.99 5.46 12.70
CA GLY A 177 -11.85 4.95 14.06
C GLY A 177 -12.46 5.90 15.09
N VAL A 178 -12.17 7.19 14.99
CA VAL A 178 -12.74 8.23 15.86
C VAL A 178 -14.24 8.34 15.67
N GLU A 179 -14.75 8.31 14.43
CA GLU A 179 -16.19 8.37 14.16
C GLU A 179 -16.95 7.15 14.71
N ALA A 180 -16.36 5.95 14.61
CA ALA A 180 -16.92 4.76 15.23
C ALA A 180 -16.96 4.88 16.77
N ALA A 181 -15.88 5.35 17.39
CA ALA A 181 -15.85 5.58 18.84
C ALA A 181 -16.90 6.60 19.28
N LYS A 182 -17.05 7.72 18.56
CA LYS A 182 -18.09 8.73 18.83
C LYS A 182 -19.49 8.12 18.77
N LYS A 183 -19.79 7.30 17.75
CA LYS A 183 -21.10 6.63 17.64
C LYS A 183 -21.38 5.70 18.83
N HIS A 184 -20.38 4.95 19.28
CA HIS A 184 -20.51 4.06 20.43
C HIS A 184 -20.71 4.81 21.75
N CYS A 185 -19.98 5.92 21.94
CA CYS A 185 -20.01 6.71 23.18
C CYS A 185 -21.15 7.74 23.23
N ARG A 186 -22.06 7.81 22.25
CA ARG A 186 -23.20 8.73 22.35
C ARG A 186 -24.03 8.35 23.58
N PRO A 187 -24.32 9.29 24.50
CA PRO A 187 -25.27 9.03 25.56
C PRO A 187 -26.58 8.62 24.91
N SER A 188 -27.19 7.57 25.44
CA SER A 188 -28.54 7.17 25.08
C SER A 188 -29.44 8.40 25.26
N GLU A 189 -29.84 9.05 24.16
CA GLU A 189 -31.05 9.87 24.16
C GLU A 189 -32.20 8.91 24.42
N LYS A 190 -32.47 8.64 25.70
CA LYS A 190 -33.71 8.00 26.11
C LYS A 190 -34.83 9.01 25.86
N PRO A 191 -35.86 8.66 25.07
CA PRO A 191 -37.14 9.35 25.14
C PRO A 191 -37.79 9.15 26.52
#